data_AF-A0A2N2G2Q3-F1
#
_entry.id   AF-A0A2N2G2Q3-F1
#
_cell.length_a   1.000
_cell.length_b   1.000
_cell.length_c   1.000
_cell.angle_alpha   90.00
_cell.angle_beta   90.00
_cell.angle_gamma   90.00
#
_symmetry.space_group_name_H-M   'P 1'
#
loop_
_entity.id
_entity.type
_entity.pdbx_description
1 polymer ?
#
loop_
_entity_poly.entity_id
_entity_poly.type
_entity_poly.pdbx_seq_one_letter_code
_entity_poly.pdbx_strand_id
1 'polypeptide(L)'
;MRKLLLFWFLFTLPLLAFEPKEVLLVHSYEKSYKWTDDISKAIESKFDKHKNINLTTIYMDTKKVANPRYFQKLFELYKEQFKNRQFDLILASDNDALEFLNAHIDELFPNTPVLFCAINNFDMTLVSNIQQVSGVIEQVDLEKNFQLIRRLHPKLERLVIINDYSTTGLEMKKELEPFIKNYSKYFQIEYLGNINMEEIKQKVSQEKGETVLLFVLLFKDKTGKFFTYKQSLKDIKQISSVPIYGLWDFYLGNGVIGGFVTSAKGQGEAVAHMALEYLIEEKPIKDIPILNKSPNEYIFDYNELKRFKMNIDAYINEYKIINEPTSIYKEHRNFVMLSVFTILSLFIIVLIMRANIQRRKIVEKDLSNRIKFDKVLLDTLPNPIYYKNTDGKFLGCNLSFAKLFNHKKEEVIGKTAYDFYPEDVAKRNIQVDEELLKTQGTKTSEMTLHFNDKMRYFILNKAVYENIDETIGGIVCIMDDITQRVQEKQFLIQQSKLAEMGDMVAAIAHQWNEPLVELSAQVQDIALSFQLEELKKIQMEAFVKDSMVQIQYMSKTLSDFRNFLKPSTKKALFSIEKCLNEIFEIVG
;
A
#
# COMPACT_ATOMS: atom_id res chain seq x y z
N MET A 1 22.77 21.61 35.45
CA MET A 1 22.85 20.49 36.42
C MET A 1 21.92 19.32 36.10
N ARG A 2 20.70 19.52 35.58
CA ARG A 2 19.76 18.42 35.24
C ARG A 2 20.21 17.48 34.10
N LYS A 3 21.04 17.94 33.16
CA LYS A 3 21.57 17.12 32.06
C LYS A 3 22.79 16.26 32.42
N LEU A 4 23.49 16.59 33.52
CA LEU A 4 24.65 15.81 34.01
C LEU A 4 24.21 14.57 34.80
N LEU A 5 23.07 14.64 35.50
CA LEU A 5 22.50 13.50 36.23
C LEU A 5 22.00 12.37 35.30
N LEU A 6 21.49 12.71 34.11
CA LEU A 6 21.11 11.72 33.10
C LEU A 6 22.31 11.00 32.47
N PHE A 7 23.48 11.64 32.46
CA PHE A 7 24.70 11.05 31.91
C PHE A 7 25.35 10.06 32.89
N TRP A 8 25.12 10.23 34.20
CA TRP A 8 25.62 9.30 35.22
C TRP A 8 24.75 8.04 35.35
N PHE A 9 23.43 8.15 35.11
CA PHE A 9 22.51 7.00 35.11
C PHE A 9 22.75 6.02 33.95
N LEU A 10 23.40 6.47 32.87
CA LEU A 10 23.78 5.63 31.72
C LEU A 10 25.04 4.78 31.97
N PHE A 11 25.81 5.05 33.04
CA PHE A 11 27.02 4.30 33.41
C PHE A 11 26.85 3.39 34.63
N THR A 12 25.66 3.35 35.24
CA THR A 12 25.33 2.44 36.36
C THR A 12 24.30 1.38 35.97
N LEU A 13 24.23 0.99 34.70
CA LEU A 13 23.67 -0.31 34.36
C LEU A 13 24.70 -1.34 34.84
N PRO A 14 24.39 -2.19 35.83
CA PRO A 14 25.20 -3.37 36.02
C PRO A 14 25.14 -4.12 34.69
N LEU A 15 26.28 -4.24 34.02
CA LEU A 15 26.52 -5.36 33.13
C LEU A 15 26.36 -6.60 34.01
N LEU A 16 25.13 -7.10 34.12
CA LEU A 16 24.88 -8.48 34.47
C LEU A 16 25.46 -9.28 33.32
N ALA A 17 26.79 -9.46 33.34
CA ALA A 17 27.42 -10.57 32.69
C ALA A 17 26.84 -11.80 33.40
N PHE A 18 25.77 -12.35 32.83
CA PHE A 18 25.27 -13.65 33.23
C PHE A 18 26.41 -14.63 32.99
N GLU A 19 27.03 -15.11 34.06
CA GLU A 19 28.04 -16.16 33.95
C GLU A 19 27.39 -17.37 33.26
N PRO A 20 28.02 -17.90 32.20
CA PRO A 20 27.47 -19.05 31.50
C PRO A 20 27.44 -20.26 32.45
N LYS A 21 26.28 -20.92 32.50
CA LYS A 21 26.07 -22.15 33.25
C LYS A 21 26.67 -23.32 32.52
N GLU A 22 27.57 -24.04 33.16
CA GLU A 22 28.28 -25.18 32.59
C GLU A 22 27.55 -26.48 32.92
N VAL A 23 27.10 -27.21 31.90
CA VAL A 23 26.38 -28.47 32.05
C VAL A 23 27.15 -29.60 31.38
N LEU A 24 27.34 -30.71 32.10
CA LEU A 24 27.98 -31.92 31.57
C LEU A 24 26.93 -33.01 31.30
N LEU A 25 26.81 -33.47 30.07
CA LEU A 25 25.98 -34.62 29.70
C LEU A 25 26.84 -35.87 29.47
N VAL A 26 26.64 -36.87 30.31
CA VAL A 26 27.35 -38.15 30.30
C VAL A 26 26.41 -39.22 29.74
N HIS A 27 26.71 -39.71 28.55
CA HIS A 27 26.01 -40.84 27.96
C HIS A 27 26.76 -42.15 28.20
N SER A 28 26.01 -43.19 28.56
CA SER A 28 26.53 -44.55 28.64
C SER A 28 27.05 -45.03 27.28
N TYR A 29 26.31 -44.75 26.21
CA TYR A 29 26.56 -45.33 24.88
C TYR A 29 27.12 -44.30 23.90
N GLU A 30 27.63 -44.73 22.75
CA GLU A 30 28.14 -43.82 21.72
C GLU A 30 27.02 -43.05 20.98
N LYS A 31 27.38 -41.90 20.39
CA LYS A 31 26.47 -41.05 19.59
C LYS A 31 25.80 -41.78 18.42
N SER A 32 26.36 -42.87 17.92
CA SER A 32 25.77 -43.60 16.77
C SER A 32 24.45 -44.30 17.13
N TYR A 33 24.20 -44.55 18.42
CA TYR A 33 22.95 -45.15 18.88
C TYR A 33 21.82 -44.13 18.80
N LYS A 34 20.76 -44.48 18.06
CA LYS A 34 19.59 -43.61 17.86
C LYS A 34 18.99 -43.12 19.19
N TRP A 35 18.90 -43.99 20.19
CA TRP A 35 18.39 -43.64 21.51
C TRP A 35 19.18 -42.50 22.16
N THR A 36 20.51 -42.67 22.23
CA THR A 36 21.45 -41.68 22.74
C THR A 36 21.40 -40.37 21.97
N ASP A 37 21.47 -40.43 20.64
CA ASP A 37 21.46 -39.24 19.77
C ASP A 37 20.14 -38.46 19.85
N ASP A 38 19.00 -39.16 19.96
CA ASP A 38 17.69 -38.51 20.11
C ASP A 38 17.55 -37.81 21.48
N ILE A 39 18.10 -38.40 22.56
CA ILE A 39 18.19 -37.75 23.88
C ILE A 39 19.08 -36.50 23.79
N SER A 40 20.29 -36.61 23.21
CA SER A 40 21.20 -35.47 23.07
C SER A 40 20.54 -34.32 22.31
N LYS A 41 19.93 -34.60 21.16
CA LYS A 41 19.22 -33.60 20.34
C LYS A 41 18.06 -32.95 21.05
N ALA A 42 17.32 -33.69 21.86
CA ALA A 42 16.21 -33.16 22.65
C ALA A 42 16.71 -32.16 23.70
N ILE A 43 17.82 -32.48 24.38
CA ILE A 43 18.46 -31.61 25.36
C ILE A 43 19.05 -30.37 24.68
N GLU A 44 19.85 -30.56 23.62
CA GLU A 44 20.45 -29.49 22.80
C GLU A 44 19.38 -28.49 22.32
N SER A 45 18.29 -28.99 21.73
CA SER A 45 17.20 -28.15 21.20
C SER A 45 16.51 -27.28 22.27
N LYS A 46 16.48 -27.73 23.52
CA LYS A 46 15.92 -26.94 24.64
C LYS A 46 16.92 -25.93 25.14
N PHE A 47 18.19 -26.31 25.28
CA PHE A 47 19.26 -25.43 25.75
C PHE A 47 19.66 -24.36 24.73
N ASP A 48 19.56 -24.62 23.43
CA ASP A 48 19.84 -23.64 22.36
C ASP A 48 19.00 -22.35 22.46
N LYS A 49 17.85 -22.41 23.14
CA LYS A 49 17.00 -21.24 23.40
C LYS A 49 17.59 -20.31 24.47
N HIS A 50 18.57 -20.79 25.22
CA HIS A 50 19.20 -20.13 26.36
C HIS A 50 20.70 -19.96 26.08
N LYS A 51 21.10 -18.77 25.62
CA LYS A 51 22.50 -18.47 25.25
C LYS A 51 23.50 -18.52 26.41
N ASN A 52 23.01 -18.63 27.63
CA ASN A 52 23.77 -18.66 28.87
C ASN A 52 24.03 -20.08 29.38
N ILE A 53 23.71 -21.13 28.62
CA ILE A 53 23.99 -22.52 29.00
C ILE A 53 25.03 -23.09 28.03
N ASN A 54 26.13 -23.61 28.56
CA ASN A 54 27.15 -24.31 27.79
C ASN A 54 27.07 -25.81 28.07
N LEU A 55 26.71 -26.60 27.06
CA LEU A 55 26.57 -28.05 27.17
C LEU A 55 27.84 -28.75 26.67
N THR A 56 28.48 -29.51 27.55
CA THR A 56 29.55 -30.44 27.19
C THR A 56 29.01 -31.86 27.19
N THR A 57 29.19 -32.61 26.10
CA THR A 57 28.71 -33.99 26.01
C THR A 57 29.86 -34.97 25.89
N ILE A 58 29.81 -36.04 26.68
CA ILE A 58 30.74 -37.17 26.61
C ILE A 58 29.99 -38.48 26.43
N TYR A 59 30.66 -39.45 25.81
CA TYR A 59 30.11 -40.76 25.49
C TYR A 59 31.07 -41.83 26.00
N MET A 60 30.56 -42.74 26.83
CA MET A 60 31.36 -43.80 27.46
C MET A 60 31.44 -45.09 26.63
N ASP A 61 30.68 -45.23 25.54
CA ASP A 61 30.69 -46.40 24.64
C ASP A 61 30.61 -47.79 25.35
N THR A 62 29.86 -47.86 26.45
CA THR A 62 29.84 -49.04 27.35
C THR A 62 29.16 -50.26 26.72
N LYS A 63 28.27 -50.10 25.73
CA LYS A 63 27.68 -51.24 25.00
C LYS A 63 28.71 -52.07 24.25
N LYS A 64 29.84 -51.49 23.84
CA LYS A 64 30.93 -52.20 23.18
C LYS A 64 32.00 -52.65 24.15
N VAL A 65 32.33 -51.81 25.14
CA VAL A 65 33.40 -52.06 26.11
C VAL A 65 32.91 -51.71 27.52
N ALA A 66 32.46 -52.72 28.27
CA ALA A 66 32.06 -52.57 29.67
C ALA A 66 32.83 -53.57 30.56
N ASN A 67 34.05 -53.19 30.95
CA ASN A 67 34.83 -53.96 31.93
C ASN A 67 35.44 -53.03 32.99
N PRO A 68 35.72 -53.52 34.20
CA PRO A 68 36.21 -52.67 35.30
C PRO A 68 37.47 -51.86 34.96
N ARG A 69 38.39 -52.43 34.17
CA ARG A 69 39.62 -51.73 33.74
C ARG A 69 39.30 -50.55 32.83
N TYR A 70 38.28 -50.67 31.99
CA TYR A 70 37.82 -49.60 31.11
C TYR A 70 37.21 -48.45 31.92
N PHE A 71 36.31 -48.75 32.88
CA PHE A 71 35.74 -47.74 33.77
C PHE A 71 36.82 -47.00 34.58
N GLN A 72 37.83 -47.71 35.10
CA GLN A 72 38.96 -47.05 35.78
C GLN A 72 39.71 -46.09 34.85
N LYS A 73 39.95 -46.48 33.59
CA LYS A 73 40.62 -45.59 32.62
C LYS A 73 39.76 -44.37 32.27
N LEU A 74 38.44 -44.53 32.17
CA LEU A 74 37.52 -43.41 31.98
C LEU A 74 37.57 -42.46 33.18
N PHE A 75 37.61 -43.00 34.40
CA PHE A 75 37.77 -42.20 35.62
C PHE A 75 39.05 -41.37 35.59
N GLU A 76 40.22 -41.98 35.34
CA GLU A 76 41.49 -41.25 35.25
C GLU A 76 41.46 -40.18 34.14
N LEU A 77 40.85 -40.50 32.99
CA LEU A 77 40.71 -39.56 31.88
C LEU A 77 39.84 -38.36 32.26
N TYR A 78 38.65 -38.60 32.83
CA TYR A 78 37.72 -37.54 33.19
C TYR A 78 38.25 -36.70 34.36
N LYS A 79 38.97 -37.31 35.30
CA LYS A 79 39.65 -36.60 36.38
C LYS A 79 40.67 -35.59 35.85
N GLU A 80 41.44 -35.95 34.83
CA GLU A 80 42.39 -35.02 34.19
C GLU A 80 41.67 -34.02 33.27
N GLN A 81 40.73 -34.48 32.44
CA GLN A 81 40.00 -33.67 31.46
C GLN A 81 39.19 -32.54 32.11
N PHE A 82 38.60 -32.80 33.28
CA PHE A 82 37.70 -31.86 33.95
C PHE A 82 38.32 -31.20 35.19
N LYS A 83 39.60 -31.44 35.47
CA LYS A 83 40.32 -30.93 36.65
C LYS A 83 40.16 -29.42 36.92
N ASN A 84 40.12 -28.62 35.86
CA ASN A 84 40.01 -27.16 35.93
C ASN A 84 38.65 -26.63 35.44
N ARG A 85 37.63 -27.48 35.38
CA ARG A 85 36.26 -27.10 34.97
C ARG A 85 35.30 -27.37 36.12
N GLN A 86 34.45 -26.40 36.39
CA GLN A 86 33.34 -26.55 37.33
C GLN A 86 32.04 -26.64 36.53
N PHE A 87 31.19 -27.60 36.89
CA PHE A 87 29.88 -27.77 36.28
C PHE A 87 28.82 -27.40 37.31
N ASP A 88 27.84 -26.60 36.88
CA ASP A 88 26.65 -26.27 37.66
C ASP A 88 25.70 -27.47 37.75
N LEU A 89 25.70 -28.35 36.75
CA LEU A 89 24.79 -29.48 36.65
C LEU A 89 25.40 -30.62 35.83
N ILE A 90 25.15 -31.86 36.24
CA ILE A 90 25.50 -33.06 35.48
C ILE A 90 24.23 -33.79 35.06
N LEU A 91 24.16 -34.17 33.79
CA LEU A 91 23.11 -34.99 33.21
C LEU A 91 23.67 -36.39 32.95
N ALA A 92 22.99 -37.42 33.43
CA ALA A 92 23.34 -38.83 33.20
C ALA A 92 22.29 -39.50 32.31
N SER A 93 22.73 -40.22 31.27
CA SER A 93 21.85 -40.98 30.37
C SER A 93 22.20 -42.46 30.40
N ASP A 94 21.19 -43.27 30.71
CA ASP A 94 21.25 -44.72 30.89
C ASP A 94 22.07 -45.17 32.12
N ASN A 95 21.88 -46.44 32.50
CA ASN A 95 22.37 -47.02 33.77
C ASN A 95 23.88 -46.92 33.97
N ASP A 96 24.72 -47.23 32.96
CA ASP A 96 26.18 -47.29 33.15
C ASP A 96 26.79 -45.91 33.50
N ALA A 97 26.25 -44.83 32.92
CA ALA A 97 26.66 -43.47 33.21
C ALA A 97 26.25 -43.06 34.63
N LEU A 98 25.02 -43.40 35.05
CA LEU A 98 24.55 -43.11 36.39
C LEU A 98 25.33 -43.88 37.45
N GLU A 99 25.57 -45.18 37.23
CA GLU A 99 26.37 -46.02 38.13
C GLU A 99 27.82 -45.53 38.23
N PHE A 100 28.43 -45.16 37.11
CA PHE A 100 29.77 -44.58 37.08
C PHE A 100 29.84 -43.27 37.86
N LEU A 101 28.84 -42.38 37.70
CA LEU A 101 28.76 -41.16 38.49
C LEU A 101 28.56 -41.47 39.96
N ASN A 102 27.61 -42.35 40.33
CA ASN A 102 27.40 -42.75 41.72
C ASN A 102 28.66 -43.33 42.39
N ALA A 103 29.53 -44.01 41.63
CA ALA A 103 30.79 -44.53 42.14
C ALA A 103 31.89 -43.46 42.32
N HIS A 104 31.86 -42.37 41.56
CA HIS A 104 32.99 -41.43 41.43
C HIS A 104 32.63 -39.95 41.58
N ILE A 105 31.38 -39.60 41.89
CA ILE A 105 30.87 -38.21 41.91
C ILE A 105 31.64 -37.34 42.90
N ASP A 106 31.95 -37.85 44.10
CA ASP A 106 32.62 -37.08 45.14
C ASP A 106 34.05 -36.68 44.75
N GLU A 107 34.73 -37.51 43.93
CA GLU A 107 36.08 -37.23 43.44
C GLU A 107 36.10 -36.41 42.16
N LEU A 108 35.15 -36.63 41.24
CA LEU A 108 35.13 -35.96 39.94
C LEU A 108 34.43 -34.61 40.00
N PHE A 109 33.29 -34.54 40.70
CA PHE A 109 32.38 -33.39 40.69
C PHE A 109 31.74 -33.15 42.08
N PRO A 110 32.55 -32.73 43.08
CA PRO A 110 32.08 -32.59 44.45
C PRO A 110 30.96 -31.56 44.57
N ASN A 111 29.87 -31.94 45.27
CA ASN A 111 28.67 -31.13 45.51
C ASN A 111 27.88 -30.70 44.26
N THR A 112 28.21 -31.21 43.07
CA THR A 112 27.46 -30.91 41.85
C THR A 112 26.19 -31.75 41.78
N PRO A 113 25.02 -31.15 41.55
CA PRO A 113 23.79 -31.92 41.39
C PRO A 113 23.76 -32.75 40.10
N VAL A 114 23.04 -33.86 40.15
CA VAL A 114 22.89 -34.80 39.02
C VAL A 114 21.42 -34.96 38.66
N LEU A 115 21.10 -34.81 37.38
CA LEU A 115 19.82 -35.24 36.82
C LEU A 115 20.03 -36.44 35.92
N PHE A 116 19.23 -37.49 36.09
CA PHE A 116 19.31 -38.67 35.23
C PHE A 116 18.12 -38.78 34.27
N CYS A 117 18.31 -39.50 33.17
CA CYS A 117 17.24 -39.89 32.26
C CYS A 117 17.53 -41.28 31.67
N ALA A 118 16.49 -41.89 31.10
CA ALA A 118 16.59 -43.21 30.47
C ALA A 118 17.10 -44.33 31.40
N ILE A 119 16.77 -44.26 32.70
CA ILE A 119 17.22 -45.29 33.66
C ILE A 119 16.21 -46.43 33.72
N ASN A 120 16.66 -47.62 33.36
CA ASN A 120 15.88 -48.84 33.43
C ASN A 120 15.97 -49.43 34.85
N ASN A 121 14.86 -50.00 35.35
CA ASN A 121 14.82 -50.69 36.66
C ASN A 121 15.38 -49.86 37.82
N PHE A 122 15.04 -48.57 37.86
CA PHE A 122 15.56 -47.65 38.87
C PHE A 122 15.25 -48.13 40.30
N ASP A 123 16.29 -48.13 41.12
CA ASP A 123 16.23 -48.32 42.57
C ASP A 123 17.09 -47.25 43.26
N MET A 124 16.75 -46.91 44.51
CA MET A 124 17.46 -45.88 45.28
C MET A 124 18.93 -46.23 45.53
N THR A 125 19.32 -47.51 45.43
CA THR A 125 20.72 -47.92 45.54
C THR A 125 21.60 -47.41 44.40
N LEU A 126 21.03 -47.12 43.22
CA LEU A 126 21.78 -46.60 42.06
C LEU A 126 22.28 -45.16 42.25
N VAL A 127 21.73 -44.44 43.23
CA VAL A 127 22.04 -43.02 43.48
C VAL A 127 22.42 -42.76 44.94
N SER A 128 22.77 -43.79 45.70
CA SER A 128 23.00 -43.72 47.15
C SER A 128 24.11 -42.74 47.57
N ASN A 129 25.10 -42.53 46.71
CA ASN A 129 26.26 -41.67 47.00
C ASN A 129 26.07 -40.25 46.44
N ILE A 130 25.02 -40.01 45.63
CA ILE A 130 24.76 -38.70 45.04
C ILE A 130 23.87 -37.88 45.98
N GLN A 131 24.41 -36.80 46.54
CA GLN A 131 23.70 -36.00 47.54
C GLN A 131 22.48 -35.24 47.00
N GLN A 132 22.57 -34.77 45.74
CA GLN A 132 21.53 -33.99 45.07
C GLN A 132 21.21 -34.64 43.74
N VAL A 133 20.14 -35.43 43.72
CA VAL A 133 19.75 -36.22 42.55
C VAL A 133 18.26 -36.11 42.30
N SER A 134 17.91 -35.96 41.02
CA SER A 134 16.55 -36.14 40.53
C SER A 134 16.61 -36.69 39.11
N GLY A 135 15.49 -36.91 38.44
CA GLY A 135 15.52 -37.40 37.07
C GLY A 135 14.24 -38.05 36.58
N VAL A 136 14.37 -38.67 35.41
CA VAL A 136 13.29 -39.32 34.68
C VAL A 136 13.60 -40.81 34.54
N ILE A 137 12.68 -41.66 35.00
CA ILE A 137 12.83 -43.11 34.90
C ILE A 137 12.34 -43.57 33.53
N GLU A 138 13.06 -44.50 32.89
CA GLU A 138 12.59 -45.22 31.72
C GLU A 138 11.68 -46.36 32.17
N GLN A 139 10.41 -46.28 31.81
CA GLN A 139 9.48 -47.37 32.08
C GLN A 139 8.49 -47.50 30.93
N VAL A 140 8.41 -48.71 30.39
CA VAL A 140 7.37 -49.05 29.42
C VAL A 140 6.04 -49.25 30.16
N ASP A 141 4.99 -48.60 29.68
CA ASP A 141 3.65 -48.76 30.24
C ASP A 141 2.92 -49.90 29.50
N LEU A 142 3.16 -51.13 29.98
CA LEU A 142 2.58 -52.34 29.42
C LEU A 142 1.05 -52.34 29.53
N GLU A 143 0.50 -51.90 30.67
CA GLU A 143 -0.95 -51.88 30.88
C GLU A 143 -1.67 -51.04 29.81
N LYS A 144 -1.18 -49.83 29.53
CA LYS A 144 -1.77 -48.99 28.47
C LYS A 144 -1.64 -49.62 27.09
N ASN A 145 -0.54 -50.29 26.78
CA ASN A 145 -0.37 -50.96 25.49
C ASN A 145 -1.31 -52.17 25.32
N PHE A 146 -1.49 -53.00 26.36
CA PHE A 146 -2.45 -54.11 26.33
C PHE A 146 -3.90 -53.59 26.22
N GLN A 147 -4.25 -52.52 26.94
CA GLN A 147 -5.55 -51.86 26.82
C GLN A 147 -5.76 -51.26 25.43
N LEU A 148 -4.73 -50.61 24.87
CA LEU A 148 -4.75 -50.03 23.53
C LEU A 148 -5.05 -51.09 22.48
N ILE A 149 -4.29 -52.19 22.49
CA ILE A 149 -4.47 -53.31 21.55
C ILE A 149 -5.89 -53.86 21.66
N ARG A 150 -6.41 -54.06 22.87
CA ARG A 150 -7.77 -54.56 23.08
C ARG A 150 -8.85 -53.59 22.60
N ARG A 151 -8.65 -52.27 22.74
CA ARG A 151 -9.61 -51.25 22.29
C ARG A 151 -9.64 -51.13 20.77
N LEU A 152 -8.47 -51.15 20.13
CA LEU A 152 -8.33 -51.04 18.67
C LEU A 152 -8.71 -52.34 17.95
N HIS A 153 -8.59 -53.50 18.62
CA HIS A 153 -8.95 -54.82 18.08
C HIS A 153 -10.00 -55.50 18.98
N PRO A 154 -11.28 -55.10 18.91
CA PRO A 154 -12.33 -55.64 19.79
C PRO A 154 -12.65 -57.12 19.55
N LYS A 155 -12.26 -57.68 18.40
CA LYS A 155 -12.44 -59.09 18.02
C LYS A 155 -11.15 -59.91 18.12
N LEU A 156 -10.12 -59.38 18.78
CA LEU A 156 -8.81 -60.03 18.89
C LEU A 156 -8.95 -61.46 19.45
N GLU A 157 -8.46 -62.44 18.71
CA GLU A 157 -8.43 -63.84 19.13
C GLU A 157 -7.07 -64.21 19.72
N ARG A 158 -5.98 -63.66 19.14
CA ARG A 158 -4.61 -64.04 19.50
C ARG A 158 -3.64 -62.85 19.53
N LEU A 159 -2.79 -62.81 20.54
CA LEU A 159 -1.66 -61.88 20.67
C LEU A 159 -0.34 -62.66 20.70
N VAL A 160 0.55 -62.38 19.76
CA VAL A 160 1.90 -62.97 19.70
C VAL A 160 2.93 -61.96 20.18
N ILE A 161 3.61 -62.27 21.29
CA ILE A 161 4.63 -61.41 21.87
C ILE A 161 6.00 -61.90 21.41
N ILE A 162 6.76 -61.04 20.72
CA ILE A 162 8.12 -61.33 20.26
C ILE A 162 9.10 -60.64 21.20
N ASN A 163 9.96 -61.43 21.83
CA ASN A 163 11.04 -60.95 22.69
C ASN A 163 12.33 -61.75 22.42
N ASP A 164 13.44 -61.36 23.03
CA ASP A 164 14.70 -62.09 22.95
C ASP A 164 15.18 -62.64 24.30
N TYR A 165 16.33 -63.33 24.25
CA TYR A 165 16.98 -63.94 25.40
C TYR A 165 18.18 -63.11 25.90
N SER A 166 18.20 -61.81 25.62
CA SER A 166 19.18 -60.88 26.20
C SER A 166 18.89 -60.63 27.68
N THR A 167 19.83 -60.03 28.42
CA THR A 167 19.62 -59.64 29.83
C THR A 167 18.36 -58.78 29.98
N THR A 168 18.23 -57.74 29.15
CA THR A 168 17.04 -56.86 29.10
C THR A 168 15.78 -57.62 28.67
N GLY A 169 15.89 -58.53 27.70
CA GLY A 169 14.78 -59.38 27.28
C GLY A 169 14.25 -60.27 28.43
N LEU A 170 15.14 -60.84 29.25
CA LEU A 170 14.78 -61.65 30.42
C LEU A 170 14.14 -60.82 31.53
N GLU A 171 14.57 -59.58 31.74
CA GLU A 171 13.93 -58.65 32.67
C GLU A 171 12.52 -58.28 32.21
N MET A 172 12.38 -57.88 30.94
CA MET A 172 11.09 -57.57 30.34
C MET A 172 10.13 -58.77 30.34
N LYS A 173 10.65 -59.99 30.24
CA LYS A 173 9.84 -61.21 30.43
C LYS A 173 9.20 -61.24 31.82
N LYS A 174 9.95 -60.96 32.89
CA LYS A 174 9.42 -60.93 34.27
C LYS A 174 8.35 -59.86 34.42
N GLU A 175 8.53 -58.70 33.79
CA GLU A 175 7.52 -57.64 33.80
C GLU A 175 6.26 -58.01 33.01
N LEU A 176 6.39 -58.73 31.90
CA LEU A 176 5.26 -59.16 31.06
C LEU A 176 4.43 -60.29 31.68
N GLU A 177 5.03 -61.19 32.49
CA GLU A 177 4.36 -62.37 33.05
C GLU A 177 3.03 -62.07 33.76
N PRO A 178 2.93 -61.07 34.67
CA PRO A 178 1.66 -60.67 35.28
C PRO A 178 0.59 -60.23 34.27
N PHE A 179 0.98 -59.48 33.23
CA PHE A 179 0.06 -58.99 32.20
C PHE A 179 -0.40 -60.13 31.29
N ILE A 180 0.51 -61.02 30.88
CA ILE A 180 0.17 -62.23 30.12
C ILE A 180 -0.87 -63.03 30.89
N LYS A 181 -0.66 -63.27 32.19
CA LYS A 181 -1.64 -64.01 33.02
C LYS A 181 -2.98 -63.30 33.12
N ASN A 182 -2.99 -61.97 33.34
CA ASN A 182 -4.21 -61.19 33.49
C ASN A 182 -5.02 -61.09 32.18
N TYR A 183 -4.36 -60.95 31.03
CA TYR A 183 -4.99 -60.75 29.73
C TYR A 183 -5.28 -62.05 28.97
N SER A 184 -4.69 -63.19 29.35
CA SER A 184 -4.99 -64.52 28.76
C SER A 184 -6.47 -64.93 28.89
N LYS A 185 -7.25 -64.26 29.75
CA LYS A 185 -8.70 -64.48 29.87
C LYS A 185 -9.53 -63.83 28.75
N TYR A 186 -8.95 -62.91 27.99
CA TYR A 186 -9.64 -62.18 26.92
C TYR A 186 -9.29 -62.73 25.53
N PHE A 187 -8.03 -63.11 25.30
CA PHE A 187 -7.52 -63.64 24.04
C PHE A 187 -6.32 -64.56 24.31
N GLN A 188 -6.00 -65.44 23.36
CA GLN A 188 -4.87 -66.35 23.47
C GLN A 188 -3.56 -65.58 23.34
N ILE A 189 -2.65 -65.74 24.30
CA ILE A 189 -1.33 -65.08 24.26
C ILE A 189 -0.24 -66.13 24.04
N GLU A 190 0.56 -65.95 23.00
CA GLU A 190 1.78 -66.74 22.78
C GLU A 190 3.02 -65.88 22.98
N TYR A 191 3.94 -66.35 23.82
CA TYR A 191 5.21 -65.68 24.07
C TYR A 191 6.36 -66.38 23.34
N LEU A 192 7.04 -65.64 22.47
CA LEU A 192 8.18 -66.08 21.66
C LEU A 192 9.46 -65.39 22.16
N GLY A 193 10.17 -66.01 23.12
CA GLY A 193 11.40 -65.43 23.71
C GLY A 193 12.69 -66.21 23.51
N ASN A 194 12.62 -67.47 23.04
CA ASN A 194 13.79 -68.32 22.81
C ASN A 194 13.65 -69.10 21.50
N ILE A 195 13.61 -68.34 20.41
CA ILE A 195 13.33 -68.81 19.05
C ILE A 195 14.36 -68.17 18.09
N ASN A 196 14.66 -68.81 16.96
CA ASN A 196 15.54 -68.21 15.95
C ASN A 196 14.75 -67.36 14.95
N MET A 197 15.42 -66.47 14.21
CA MET A 197 14.75 -65.54 13.29
C MET A 197 13.95 -66.26 12.20
N GLU A 198 14.43 -67.37 11.65
CA GLU A 198 13.74 -68.09 10.58
C GLU A 198 12.45 -68.77 11.08
N GLU A 199 12.46 -69.30 12.30
CA GLU A 199 11.28 -69.83 12.97
C GLU A 199 10.28 -68.71 13.30
N ILE A 200 10.75 -67.51 13.72
CA ILE A 200 9.88 -66.32 13.88
C ILE A 200 9.21 -66.01 12.54
N LYS A 201 9.99 -65.93 11.45
CA LYS A 201 9.45 -65.63 10.13
C LYS A 201 8.41 -66.66 9.68
N GLN A 202 8.68 -67.94 9.89
CA GLN A 202 7.75 -69.01 9.56
C GLN A 202 6.44 -68.86 10.33
N LYS A 203 6.51 -68.63 11.66
CA LYS A 203 5.30 -68.40 12.48
C LYS A 203 4.53 -67.17 12.03
N VAL A 204 5.20 -66.02 11.90
CA VAL A 204 4.56 -64.75 11.51
C VAL A 204 3.88 -64.85 10.15
N SER A 205 4.47 -65.58 9.19
CA SER A 205 3.87 -65.78 7.86
C SER A 205 2.57 -66.60 7.88
N GLN A 206 2.35 -67.39 8.92
CA GLN A 206 1.15 -68.21 9.10
C GLN A 206 0.04 -67.47 9.86
N GLU A 207 0.37 -66.38 10.57
CA GLU A 207 -0.60 -65.59 11.33
C GLU A 207 -1.53 -64.80 10.40
N LYS A 208 -2.83 -65.04 10.55
CA LYS A 208 -3.91 -64.41 9.77
C LYS A 208 -5.12 -64.16 10.67
N GLY A 209 -6.05 -63.32 10.21
CA GLY A 209 -7.29 -63.04 10.92
C GLY A 209 -7.11 -62.03 12.05
N GLU A 210 -7.82 -62.22 13.15
CA GLU A 210 -7.85 -61.32 14.31
C GLU A 210 -6.65 -61.58 15.24
N THR A 211 -5.44 -61.54 14.68
CA THR A 211 -4.17 -61.69 15.40
C THR A 211 -3.39 -60.37 15.39
N VAL A 212 -2.71 -60.06 16.49
CA VAL A 212 -1.80 -58.91 16.61
C VAL A 212 -0.44 -59.37 17.12
N LEU A 213 0.62 -58.70 16.68
CA LEU A 213 1.97 -58.89 17.20
C LEU A 213 2.35 -57.75 18.14
N LEU A 214 2.91 -58.08 19.30
CA LEU A 214 3.59 -57.14 20.17
C LEU A 214 5.10 -57.37 20.06
N PHE A 215 5.80 -56.43 19.43
CA PHE A 215 7.24 -56.49 19.26
C PHE A 215 7.92 -55.79 20.45
N VAL A 216 8.55 -56.60 21.29
CA VAL A 216 9.23 -56.16 22.52
C VAL A 216 10.70 -55.87 22.20
N LEU A 217 11.54 -56.90 22.06
CA LEU A 217 12.96 -56.79 21.74
C LEU A 217 13.40 -57.97 20.85
N LEU A 218 14.32 -57.72 19.92
CA LEU A 218 14.96 -58.79 19.13
C LEU A 218 16.36 -58.39 18.68
N PHE A 219 17.28 -58.27 19.64
CA PHE A 219 18.69 -57.98 19.40
C PHE A 219 19.51 -59.24 19.21
N LYS A 220 19.16 -60.34 19.90
CA LYS A 220 19.91 -61.59 19.87
C LYS A 220 18.98 -62.79 19.80
N ASP A 221 19.10 -63.61 18.76
CA ASP A 221 18.28 -64.82 18.65
C ASP A 221 18.88 -66.02 19.41
N LYS A 222 18.17 -67.16 19.39
CA LYS A 222 18.63 -68.42 20.00
C LYS A 222 19.98 -68.92 19.46
N THR A 223 20.36 -68.57 18.23
CA THR A 223 21.66 -68.96 17.63
C THR A 223 22.81 -68.06 18.10
N GLY A 224 22.50 -66.99 18.83
CA GLY A 224 23.46 -65.98 19.26
C GLY A 224 23.77 -64.94 18.19
N LYS A 225 23.04 -64.93 17.07
CA LYS A 225 23.20 -63.95 16.01
C LYS A 225 22.59 -62.61 16.44
N PHE A 226 23.34 -61.54 16.23
CA PHE A 226 22.90 -60.18 16.52
C PHE A 226 22.11 -59.58 15.36
N PHE A 227 21.06 -58.84 15.70
CA PHE A 227 20.22 -58.09 14.76
C PHE A 227 20.08 -56.65 15.22
N THR A 228 20.01 -55.74 14.26
CA THR A 228 19.53 -54.38 14.55
C THR A 228 18.00 -54.38 14.54
N TYR A 229 17.37 -53.53 15.36
CA TYR A 229 15.91 -53.41 15.38
C TYR A 229 15.32 -53.07 14.00
N LYS A 230 16.04 -52.28 13.18
CA LYS A 230 15.61 -51.96 11.81
C LYS A 230 15.57 -53.19 10.92
N GLN A 231 16.60 -54.04 11.03
CA GLN A 231 16.69 -55.26 10.23
C GLN A 231 15.62 -56.26 10.64
N SER A 232 15.46 -56.52 11.95
CA SER A 232 14.47 -57.48 12.43
C SER A 232 13.04 -57.06 12.11
N LEU A 233 12.67 -55.79 12.34
CA LEU A 233 11.34 -55.29 12.00
C LEU A 233 11.08 -55.27 10.49
N LYS A 234 12.07 -54.91 9.66
CA LYS A 234 11.91 -54.93 8.20
C LYS A 234 11.63 -56.35 7.69
N ASP A 235 12.40 -57.32 8.17
CA ASP A 235 12.24 -58.73 7.82
C ASP A 235 10.86 -59.25 8.23
N ILE A 236 10.40 -58.95 9.45
CA ILE A 236 9.08 -59.37 9.96
C ILE A 236 7.94 -58.63 9.23
N LYS A 237 8.09 -57.34 8.94
CA LYS A 237 7.09 -56.52 8.25
C LYS A 237 6.75 -57.05 6.86
N GLN A 238 7.77 -57.50 6.11
CA GLN A 238 7.63 -57.98 4.73
C GLN A 238 6.73 -59.21 4.61
N ILE A 239 6.73 -60.05 5.63
CA ILE A 239 5.97 -61.30 5.68
C ILE A 239 4.69 -61.20 6.51
N SER A 240 4.60 -60.23 7.43
CA SER A 240 3.45 -60.09 8.30
C SER A 240 2.22 -59.59 7.54
N SER A 241 1.13 -60.36 7.60
CA SER A 241 -0.21 -59.94 7.17
C SER A 241 -1.02 -59.28 8.27
N VAL A 242 -0.44 -59.14 9.48
CA VAL A 242 -1.15 -58.69 10.69
C VAL A 242 -0.47 -57.48 11.36
N PRO A 243 -1.25 -56.66 12.10
CA PRO A 243 -0.75 -55.51 12.86
C PRO A 243 0.42 -55.82 13.79
N ILE A 244 1.44 -54.95 13.82
CA ILE A 244 2.59 -55.04 14.74
C ILE A 244 2.62 -53.79 15.61
N TYR A 245 2.59 -53.94 16.93
CA TYR A 245 2.76 -52.86 17.90
C TYR A 245 4.17 -52.87 18.47
N GLY A 246 4.67 -51.68 18.80
CA GLY A 246 5.99 -51.48 19.41
C GLY A 246 5.89 -50.74 20.72
N LEU A 247 6.88 -50.94 21.59
CA LEU A 247 6.93 -50.32 22.91
C LEU A 247 7.87 -49.10 22.99
N TRP A 248 8.74 -48.91 22.00
CA TRP A 248 9.67 -47.78 21.92
C TRP A 248 9.55 -47.01 20.60
N ASP A 249 9.87 -45.72 20.62
CA ASP A 249 9.75 -44.82 19.48
C ASP A 249 10.72 -45.14 18.32
N PHE A 250 11.90 -45.71 18.59
CA PHE A 250 12.87 -46.08 17.57
C PHE A 250 12.40 -47.21 16.63
N TYR A 251 11.32 -47.91 16.98
CA TYR A 251 10.66 -48.87 16.10
C TYR A 251 9.80 -48.22 15.02
N LEU A 252 9.29 -47.01 15.28
CA LEU A 252 8.41 -46.29 14.37
C LEU A 252 9.11 -46.03 13.03
N GLY A 253 8.37 -46.10 11.91
CA GLY A 253 8.93 -46.02 10.56
C GLY A 253 9.55 -47.31 10.03
N ASN A 254 9.74 -48.35 10.87
CA ASN A 254 10.36 -49.62 10.46
C ASN A 254 9.38 -50.79 10.33
N GLY A 255 8.08 -50.58 10.55
CA GLY A 255 7.04 -51.60 10.34
C GLY A 255 6.06 -51.83 11.48
N VAL A 256 6.21 -51.12 12.60
CA VAL A 256 5.19 -51.10 13.65
C VAL A 256 4.13 -50.03 13.34
N ILE A 257 2.88 -50.31 13.71
CA ILE A 257 1.77 -49.35 13.68
C ILE A 257 2.00 -48.23 14.68
N GLY A 258 2.58 -48.56 15.83
CA GLY A 258 2.77 -47.63 16.93
C GLY A 258 2.41 -48.26 18.26
N GLY A 259 2.06 -47.42 19.21
CA GLY A 259 1.72 -47.83 20.57
C GLY A 259 1.70 -46.64 21.52
N PHE A 260 1.55 -46.94 22.81
CA PHE A 260 1.91 -46.00 23.85
C PHE A 260 3.40 -46.19 24.14
N VAL A 261 4.23 -45.46 23.39
CA VAL A 261 5.66 -45.74 23.26
C VAL A 261 6.49 -44.92 24.24
N THR A 262 7.55 -45.53 24.74
CA THR A 262 8.63 -44.82 25.44
C THR A 262 9.47 -44.07 24.42
N SER A 263 9.64 -42.76 24.62
CA SER A 263 10.36 -41.90 23.69
C SER A 263 11.68 -41.39 24.26
N ALA A 264 12.79 -41.63 23.55
CA ALA A 264 14.09 -41.03 23.85
C ALA A 264 14.00 -39.50 23.85
N LYS A 265 13.29 -38.95 22.85
CA LYS A 265 13.05 -37.53 22.76
C LYS A 265 12.26 -37.03 23.98
N GLY A 266 11.22 -37.76 24.38
CA GLY A 266 10.43 -37.43 25.59
C GLY A 266 11.29 -37.43 26.86
N GLN A 267 12.15 -38.43 27.03
CA GLN A 267 13.12 -38.52 28.13
C GLN A 267 14.07 -37.31 28.16
N GLY A 268 14.67 -36.98 27.01
CA GLY A 268 15.56 -35.83 26.86
C GLY A 268 14.85 -34.49 27.09
N GLU A 269 13.62 -34.31 26.60
CA GLU A 269 12.85 -33.09 26.83
C GLU A 269 12.45 -32.91 28.31
N ALA A 270 12.07 -34.00 28.99
CA ALA A 270 11.70 -33.98 30.39
C ALA A 270 12.88 -33.65 31.30
N VAL A 271 14.04 -34.29 31.10
CA VAL A 271 15.24 -33.99 31.89
C VAL A 271 15.80 -32.60 31.58
N ALA A 272 15.72 -32.14 30.33
CA ALA A 272 16.09 -30.78 29.97
C ALA A 272 15.16 -29.74 30.62
N HIS A 273 13.87 -30.05 30.75
CA HIS A 273 12.95 -29.18 31.47
C HIS A 273 13.31 -29.07 32.96
N MET A 274 13.59 -30.20 33.63
CA MET A 274 14.09 -30.20 35.01
C MET A 274 15.40 -29.43 35.16
N ALA A 275 16.31 -29.57 34.19
CA ALA A 275 17.56 -28.83 34.18
C ALA A 275 17.32 -27.32 34.09
N LEU A 276 16.34 -26.87 33.30
CA LEU A 276 15.96 -25.47 33.22
C LEU A 276 15.27 -24.97 34.50
N GLU A 277 14.44 -25.79 35.15
CA GLU A 277 13.87 -25.48 36.47
C GLU A 277 14.98 -25.22 37.51
N TYR A 278 16.05 -26.01 37.47
CA TYR A 278 17.20 -25.81 38.34
C TYR A 278 18.06 -24.59 37.95
N LEU A 279 18.46 -24.50 36.68
CA LEU A 279 19.46 -23.54 36.21
C LEU A 279 18.91 -22.12 36.00
N ILE A 280 17.64 -21.99 35.65
CA ILE A 280 17.01 -20.72 35.26
C ILE A 280 15.94 -20.29 36.28
N GLU A 281 15.10 -21.21 36.74
CA GLU A 281 14.07 -20.90 37.75
C GLU A 281 14.61 -21.00 39.19
N GLU A 282 15.89 -21.38 39.36
CA GLU A 282 16.60 -21.50 40.64
C GLU A 282 15.87 -22.41 41.66
N LYS A 283 15.09 -23.39 41.18
CA LYS A 283 14.45 -24.38 42.05
C LYS A 283 15.51 -25.37 42.57
N PRO A 284 15.62 -25.61 43.89
CA PRO A 284 16.52 -26.62 44.42
C PRO A 284 16.23 -28.02 43.85
N ILE A 285 17.25 -28.82 43.53
CA ILE A 285 17.07 -30.19 43.00
C ILE A 285 16.20 -31.07 43.91
N LYS A 286 16.26 -30.85 45.23
CA LYS A 286 15.44 -31.59 46.21
C LYS A 286 13.94 -31.37 46.04
N ASP A 287 13.55 -30.23 45.47
CA ASP A 287 12.16 -29.87 45.22
C ASP A 287 11.68 -30.35 43.84
N ILE A 288 12.60 -30.78 42.97
CA ILE A 288 12.29 -31.37 41.66
C ILE A 288 12.07 -32.87 41.85
N PRO A 289 10.85 -33.39 41.67
CA PRO A 289 10.56 -34.80 41.95
C PRO A 289 11.14 -35.73 40.88
N ILE A 290 11.59 -36.92 41.30
CA ILE A 290 11.91 -38.00 40.37
C ILE A 290 10.61 -38.42 39.65
N LEU A 291 10.60 -38.31 38.33
CA LEU A 291 9.47 -38.71 37.52
C LEU A 291 9.46 -40.23 37.33
N ASN A 292 8.69 -40.89 38.18
CA ASN A 292 8.46 -42.34 38.10
C ASN A 292 7.60 -42.74 36.90
N LYS A 293 6.81 -41.81 36.36
CA LYS A 293 6.06 -42.04 35.13
C LYS A 293 6.87 -41.51 33.97
N SER A 294 7.42 -42.42 33.17
CA SER A 294 8.09 -42.10 31.92
C SER A 294 7.16 -41.24 31.03
N PRO A 295 7.68 -40.20 30.34
CA PRO A 295 6.93 -39.35 29.43
C PRO A 295 6.60 -40.08 28.12
N ASN A 296 5.84 -41.16 28.24
CA ASN A 296 5.39 -41.99 27.15
C ASN A 296 4.24 -41.31 26.42
N GLU A 297 4.19 -41.49 25.10
CA GLU A 297 3.20 -40.84 24.26
C GLU A 297 2.56 -41.86 23.31
N TYR A 298 1.31 -41.60 22.92
CA TYR A 298 0.71 -42.33 21.81
C TYR A 298 1.31 -41.83 20.50
N ILE A 299 2.08 -42.68 19.82
CA ILE A 299 2.67 -42.35 18.52
C ILE A 299 2.38 -43.47 17.53
N PHE A 300 1.94 -43.10 16.33
CA PHE A 300 1.53 -44.03 15.30
C PHE A 300 2.09 -43.70 13.92
N ASP A 301 2.29 -44.71 13.09
CA ASP A 301 2.76 -44.59 11.71
C ASP A 301 1.59 -44.55 10.73
N TYR A 302 1.44 -43.43 10.02
CA TYR A 302 0.38 -43.22 9.04
C TYR A 302 0.33 -44.32 7.97
N ASN A 303 1.49 -44.79 7.49
CA ASN A 303 1.54 -45.77 6.41
C ASN A 303 1.00 -47.13 6.86
N GLU A 304 1.31 -47.55 8.09
CA GLU A 304 0.80 -48.81 8.64
C GLU A 304 -0.67 -48.69 9.04
N LEU A 305 -1.11 -47.54 9.58
CA LEU A 305 -2.53 -47.31 9.83
C LEU A 305 -3.37 -47.40 8.56
N LYS A 306 -2.86 -46.83 7.46
CA LYS A 306 -3.48 -46.94 6.15
C LYS A 306 -3.46 -48.36 5.62
N ARG A 307 -2.33 -49.08 5.77
CA ARG A 307 -2.17 -50.49 5.35
C ARG A 307 -3.22 -51.40 5.99
N PHE A 308 -3.49 -51.20 7.29
CA PHE A 308 -4.45 -52.00 8.06
C PHE A 308 -5.84 -51.35 8.18
N LYS A 309 -6.07 -50.20 7.52
CA LYS A 309 -7.35 -49.45 7.51
C LYS A 309 -7.88 -49.15 8.93
N MET A 310 -6.99 -48.75 9.83
CA MET A 310 -7.31 -48.49 11.22
C MET A 310 -7.67 -47.02 11.44
N ASN A 311 -8.68 -46.78 12.28
CA ASN A 311 -9.06 -45.44 12.73
C ASN A 311 -8.80 -45.32 14.23
N ILE A 312 -7.85 -44.45 14.60
CA ILE A 312 -7.44 -44.22 15.99
C ILE A 312 -8.30 -43.15 16.66
N ASP A 313 -8.80 -42.18 15.90
CA ASP A 313 -9.53 -41.01 16.42
C ASP A 313 -10.75 -41.38 17.26
N ALA A 314 -11.35 -42.55 16.99
CA ALA A 314 -12.48 -43.06 17.74
C ALA A 314 -12.13 -43.52 19.16
N TYR A 315 -10.85 -43.72 19.49
CA TYR A 315 -10.40 -44.41 20.71
C TYR A 315 -9.40 -43.61 21.55
N ILE A 316 -8.67 -42.66 20.96
CA ILE A 316 -7.60 -41.90 21.62
C ILE A 316 -7.71 -40.43 21.22
N ASN A 317 -7.70 -39.54 22.23
CA ASN A 317 -7.85 -38.10 22.02
C ASN A 317 -6.52 -37.39 21.75
N GLU A 318 -5.43 -37.86 22.36
CA GLU A 318 -4.11 -37.24 22.26
C GLU A 318 -3.09 -38.26 21.73
N TYR A 319 -2.66 -38.07 20.49
CA TYR A 319 -1.65 -38.90 19.85
C TYR A 319 -0.91 -38.13 18.75
N LYS A 320 0.27 -38.62 18.37
CA LYS A 320 1.10 -38.08 17.29
C LYS A 320 1.14 -39.06 16.12
N ILE A 321 0.97 -38.55 14.90
CA ILE A 321 1.15 -39.35 13.68
C ILE A 321 2.49 -38.99 13.05
N ILE A 322 3.30 -40.00 12.74
CA ILE A 322 4.48 -39.87 11.91
C ILE A 322 4.19 -40.35 10.49
N ASN A 323 5.01 -39.90 9.52
CA ASN A 323 4.87 -40.23 8.10
C ASN A 323 3.52 -39.85 7.49
N GLU A 324 2.78 -38.92 8.12
CA GLU A 324 1.59 -38.32 7.51
C GLU A 324 2.03 -37.53 6.26
N PRO A 325 1.43 -37.78 5.07
CA PRO A 325 1.75 -37.01 3.89
C PRO A 325 1.41 -35.54 4.14
N THR A 326 2.43 -34.69 4.20
CA THR A 326 2.25 -33.25 4.34
C THR A 326 1.65 -32.71 3.04
N SER A 327 0.49 -32.07 3.13
CA SER A 327 0.02 -31.24 2.01
C SER A 327 1.02 -30.10 1.82
N ILE A 328 1.39 -29.78 0.58
CA ILE A 328 2.26 -28.63 0.23
C ILE A 328 1.75 -27.35 0.89
N TYR A 329 0.43 -27.22 1.04
CA TYR A 329 -0.19 -26.10 1.77
C TYR A 329 0.16 -26.07 3.27
N LYS A 330 0.20 -27.22 3.95
CA LYS A 330 0.49 -27.33 5.39
C LYS A 330 1.96 -26.98 5.66
N GLU A 331 2.86 -27.42 4.79
CA GLU A 331 4.31 -27.18 4.92
C GLU A 331 4.71 -25.74 4.57
N HIS A 332 4.11 -25.16 3.52
CA HIS A 332 4.48 -23.86 2.99
C HIS A 332 3.37 -22.80 3.14
N ARG A 333 2.54 -22.90 4.18
CA ARG A 333 1.39 -22.02 4.40
C ARG A 333 1.74 -20.53 4.28
N ASN A 334 2.84 -20.11 4.90
CA ASN A 334 3.29 -18.71 4.87
C ASN A 334 3.68 -18.26 3.46
N PHE A 335 4.35 -19.13 2.69
CA PHE A 335 4.76 -18.85 1.32
C PHE A 335 3.57 -18.77 0.37
N VAL A 336 2.58 -19.66 0.52
CA VAL A 336 1.33 -19.61 -0.26
C VAL A 336 0.56 -18.33 0.04
N MET A 337 0.40 -17.97 1.32
CA MET A 337 -0.28 -16.73 1.72
C MET A 337 0.43 -15.48 1.17
N LEU A 338 1.77 -15.44 1.23
CA LEU A 338 2.56 -14.35 0.68
C LEU A 338 2.40 -14.23 -0.84
N SER A 339 2.38 -15.36 -1.55
CA SER A 339 2.17 -15.41 -3.00
C SER A 339 0.79 -14.89 -3.39
N VAL A 340 -0.26 -15.31 -2.68
CA VAL A 340 -1.64 -14.82 -2.90
C VAL A 340 -1.72 -13.31 -2.65
N PHE A 341 -1.12 -12.83 -1.56
CA PHE A 341 -1.11 -11.39 -1.24
C PHE A 341 -0.38 -10.57 -2.31
N THR A 342 0.74 -11.10 -2.82
CA THR A 342 1.53 -10.45 -3.88
C THR A 342 0.74 -10.36 -5.18
N ILE A 343 0.06 -11.44 -5.58
CA ILE A 343 -0.79 -11.46 -6.77
C ILE A 343 -1.95 -10.46 -6.63
N LEU A 344 -2.60 -10.42 -5.46
CA LEU A 344 -3.70 -9.49 -5.20
C LEU A 344 -3.23 -8.03 -5.26
N SER A 345 -2.07 -7.73 -4.67
CA SER A 345 -1.44 -6.40 -4.72
C SER A 345 -1.15 -5.97 -6.16
N LEU A 346 -0.52 -6.84 -6.95
CA LEU A 346 -0.24 -6.58 -8.37
C LEU A 346 -1.54 -6.33 -9.17
N PHE A 347 -2.58 -7.11 -8.90
CA PHE A 347 -3.88 -6.93 -9.55
C PHE A 347 -4.51 -5.55 -9.24
N ILE A 348 -4.45 -5.10 -7.98
CA ILE A 348 -4.93 -3.77 -7.58
C ILE A 348 -4.13 -2.66 -8.28
N ILE A 349 -2.80 -2.79 -8.36
CA ILE A 349 -1.95 -1.82 -9.06
C ILE A 349 -2.35 -1.71 -10.53
N VAL A 350 -2.58 -2.84 -11.22
CA VAL A 350 -3.03 -2.86 -12.62
C VAL A 350 -4.38 -2.15 -12.79
N LEU A 351 -5.33 -2.34 -11.87
CA LEU A 351 -6.62 -1.64 -11.90
C LEU A 351 -6.47 -0.13 -11.72
N ILE A 352 -5.63 0.31 -10.77
CA ILE A 352 -5.34 1.74 -10.54
C ILE A 352 -4.68 2.36 -11.77
N MET A 353 -3.67 1.69 -12.35
CA MET A 353 -3.01 2.17 -13.56
C MET A 353 -3.98 2.30 -14.73
N ARG A 354 -4.86 1.31 -14.93
CA ARG A 354 -5.89 1.36 -15.97
C ARG A 354 -6.84 2.54 -15.77
N ALA A 355 -7.30 2.76 -14.54
CA ALA A 355 -8.17 3.90 -14.22
C ALA A 355 -7.45 5.24 -14.46
N ASN A 356 -6.17 5.34 -14.12
CA ASN A 356 -5.36 6.54 -14.34
C ASN A 356 -5.19 6.84 -15.85
N ILE A 357 -4.86 5.82 -16.66
CA ILE A 357 -4.73 5.96 -18.12
C ILE A 357 -6.05 6.40 -18.75
N GLN A 358 -7.19 5.84 -18.30
CA GLN A 358 -8.50 6.23 -18.80
C GLN A 358 -8.83 7.68 -18.47
N ARG A 359 -8.59 8.12 -17.22
CA ARG A 359 -8.78 9.52 -16.81
C ARG A 359 -7.95 10.47 -17.66
N ARG A 360 -6.67 10.15 -17.88
CA ARG A 360 -5.78 10.96 -18.71
C ARG A 360 -6.31 11.14 -20.13
N LYS A 361 -6.77 10.07 -20.77
CA LYS A 361 -7.34 10.13 -22.13
C LYS A 361 -8.60 10.99 -22.22
N ILE A 362 -9.44 10.96 -21.19
CA ILE A 362 -10.65 11.81 -21.13
C ILE A 362 -10.24 13.28 -21.03
N VAL A 363 -9.32 13.62 -20.11
CA VAL A 363 -8.82 14.99 -19.94
C VAL A 363 -8.14 15.52 -21.20
N GLU A 364 -7.31 14.70 -21.86
CA GLU A 364 -6.67 15.08 -23.14
C GLU A 364 -7.71 15.37 -24.23
N LYS A 365 -8.79 14.57 -24.30
CA LYS A 365 -9.89 14.77 -25.25
C LYS A 365 -10.68 16.05 -24.94
N ASP A 366 -11.00 16.30 -23.67
CA ASP A 366 -11.74 17.49 -23.24
C ASP A 366 -10.93 18.76 -23.51
N LEU A 367 -9.63 18.74 -23.25
CA LEU A 367 -8.73 19.84 -23.58
C LEU A 367 -8.70 20.09 -25.10
N SER A 368 -8.58 19.04 -25.91
CA SER A 368 -8.60 19.16 -27.37
C SER A 368 -9.92 19.75 -27.89
N ASN A 369 -11.05 19.33 -27.33
CA ASN A 369 -12.37 19.87 -27.66
C ASN A 369 -12.49 21.35 -27.28
N ARG A 370 -11.97 21.74 -26.10
CA ARG A 370 -11.98 23.13 -25.65
C ARG A 370 -11.13 24.04 -26.55
N ILE A 371 -9.90 23.63 -26.89
CA ILE A 371 -9.05 24.39 -27.83
C ILE A 371 -9.73 24.57 -29.18
N LYS A 372 -10.40 23.53 -29.70
CA LYS A 372 -11.17 23.62 -30.95
C LYS A 372 -12.34 24.58 -30.83
N PHE A 373 -13.09 24.51 -29.72
CA PHE A 373 -14.22 25.39 -29.46
C PHE A 373 -13.78 26.86 -29.36
N ASP A 374 -12.73 27.16 -28.58
CA ASP A 374 -12.19 28.51 -28.42
C ASP A 374 -11.70 29.08 -29.77
N LYS A 375 -11.09 28.24 -30.62
CA LYS A 375 -10.70 28.63 -31.99
C LYS A 375 -11.92 28.98 -32.85
N VAL A 376 -12.99 28.18 -32.78
CA VAL A 376 -14.23 28.44 -33.52
C VAL A 376 -14.88 29.74 -33.02
N LEU A 377 -14.99 29.95 -31.70
CA LEU A 377 -15.51 31.19 -31.12
C LEU A 377 -14.73 32.41 -31.61
N LEU A 378 -13.39 32.35 -31.55
CA LEU A 378 -12.55 33.45 -32.00
C LEU A 378 -12.78 33.75 -33.50
N ASP A 379 -12.88 32.71 -34.34
CA ASP A 379 -13.06 32.82 -35.80
C ASP A 379 -14.47 33.21 -36.26
N THR A 380 -15.50 33.03 -35.44
CA THR A 380 -16.88 33.48 -35.75
C THR A 380 -17.13 34.94 -35.38
N LEU A 381 -16.26 35.58 -34.59
CA LEU A 381 -16.42 36.99 -34.24
C LEU A 381 -16.25 37.91 -35.46
N PRO A 382 -17.21 38.82 -35.71
CA PRO A 382 -17.16 39.70 -36.88
C PRO A 382 -16.04 40.75 -36.80
N ASN A 383 -15.63 41.10 -35.58
CA ASN A 383 -14.58 42.08 -35.35
C ASN A 383 -13.20 41.46 -35.62
N PRO A 384 -12.31 42.13 -36.36
CA PRO A 384 -10.91 41.76 -36.44
C PRO A 384 -10.25 41.69 -35.06
N ILE A 385 -9.69 40.53 -34.72
CA ILE A 385 -8.96 40.31 -33.48
C ILE A 385 -7.59 39.75 -33.79
N TYR A 386 -6.58 40.28 -33.11
CA TYR A 386 -5.22 39.75 -33.14
C TYR A 386 -4.60 39.77 -31.75
N TYR A 387 -3.57 38.96 -31.55
CA TYR A 387 -2.77 39.01 -30.35
C TYR A 387 -1.28 38.87 -30.68
N LYS A 388 -0.44 39.55 -29.89
CA LYS A 388 1.00 39.68 -30.08
C LYS A 388 1.74 39.27 -28.81
N ASN A 389 2.98 38.85 -28.95
CA ASN A 389 3.89 38.67 -27.82
C ASN A 389 4.44 40.02 -27.31
N THR A 390 5.23 39.97 -26.25
CA THR A 390 5.92 41.14 -25.66
C THR A 390 6.90 41.82 -26.62
N ASP A 391 7.42 41.12 -27.63
CA ASP A 391 8.30 41.68 -28.66
C ASP A 391 7.54 42.36 -29.81
N GLY A 392 6.21 42.45 -29.72
CA GLY A 392 5.36 43.05 -30.75
C GLY A 392 5.14 42.20 -32.00
N LYS A 393 5.54 40.92 -31.99
CA LYS A 393 5.27 39.96 -33.05
C LYS A 393 3.88 39.36 -32.89
N PHE A 394 3.13 39.27 -33.99
CA PHE A 394 1.82 38.64 -33.99
C PHE A 394 1.94 37.14 -33.69
N LEU A 395 1.22 36.66 -32.68
CA LEU A 395 1.15 35.24 -32.32
C LEU A 395 -0.04 34.55 -33.01
N GLY A 396 -1.07 35.32 -33.35
CA GLY A 396 -2.21 34.83 -34.09
C GLY A 396 -3.31 35.89 -34.25
N CYS A 397 -4.34 35.51 -35.00
CA CYS A 397 -5.49 36.35 -35.28
C CYS A 397 -6.75 35.52 -35.54
N ASN A 398 -7.90 36.18 -35.57
CA ASN A 398 -9.14 35.57 -36.02
C ASN A 398 -9.33 35.69 -37.54
N LEU A 399 -10.30 34.95 -38.07
CA LEU A 399 -10.62 34.96 -39.49
C LEU A 399 -10.98 36.37 -40.01
N SER A 400 -11.63 37.20 -39.20
CA SER A 400 -12.03 38.56 -39.60
C SER A 400 -10.82 39.49 -39.79
N PHE A 401 -9.80 39.40 -38.94
CA PHE A 401 -8.53 40.13 -39.14
C PHE A 401 -7.77 39.64 -40.36
N ALA A 402 -7.65 38.33 -40.53
CA ALA A 402 -7.00 37.73 -41.69
C ALA A 402 -7.66 38.20 -43.01
N LYS A 403 -9.00 38.25 -43.05
CA LYS A 403 -9.78 38.77 -44.18
C LYS A 403 -9.59 40.27 -44.40
N LEU A 404 -9.54 41.09 -43.34
CA LEU A 404 -9.35 42.53 -43.45
C LEU A 404 -8.02 42.89 -44.15
N PHE A 405 -6.95 42.17 -43.83
CA PHE A 405 -5.62 42.39 -44.41
C PHE A 405 -5.30 41.45 -45.58
N ASN A 406 -6.28 40.68 -46.08
CA ASN A 406 -6.14 39.75 -47.19
C ASN A 406 -4.98 38.73 -47.04
N HIS A 407 -4.83 38.17 -45.84
CA HIS A 407 -3.83 37.16 -45.49
C HIS A 407 -4.48 35.87 -44.99
N LYS A 408 -3.73 34.76 -45.02
CA LYS A 408 -4.08 33.55 -44.25
C LYS A 408 -3.64 33.71 -42.79
N LYS A 409 -4.35 33.07 -41.86
CA LYS A 409 -4.05 33.16 -40.42
C LYS A 409 -2.60 32.76 -40.10
N GLU A 410 -2.11 31.72 -40.77
CA GLU A 410 -0.76 31.19 -40.59
C GLU A 410 0.32 32.16 -41.07
N GLU A 411 0.02 33.01 -42.06
CA GLU A 411 0.94 34.01 -42.61
C GLU A 411 1.05 35.27 -41.73
N VAL A 412 0.12 35.46 -40.79
CA VAL A 412 0.14 36.60 -39.86
C VAL A 412 1.13 36.35 -38.72
N ILE A 413 1.38 35.08 -38.38
CA ILE A 413 2.24 34.69 -37.26
C ILE A 413 3.69 35.11 -37.54
N GLY A 414 4.31 35.80 -36.58
CA GLY A 414 5.69 36.26 -36.64
C GLY A 414 5.90 37.61 -37.34
N LYS A 415 4.89 38.16 -38.03
CA LYS A 415 4.93 39.52 -38.60
C LYS A 415 4.84 40.58 -37.50
N THR A 416 5.06 41.83 -37.88
CA THR A 416 5.06 43.03 -37.01
C THR A 416 4.02 44.05 -37.49
N ALA A 417 3.80 45.11 -36.71
CA ALA A 417 2.86 46.18 -37.10
C ALA A 417 3.23 46.85 -38.43
N TYR A 418 4.52 46.92 -38.76
CA TYR A 418 5.02 47.52 -40.00
C TYR A 418 4.62 46.72 -41.26
N ASP A 419 4.31 45.44 -41.11
CA ASP A 419 3.90 44.59 -42.24
C ASP A 419 2.43 44.82 -42.64
N PHE A 420 1.63 45.47 -41.78
CA PHE A 420 0.18 45.64 -41.99
C PHE A 420 -0.26 47.11 -42.04
N TYR A 421 0.48 48.01 -41.41
CA TYR A 421 0.10 49.42 -41.28
C TYR A 421 1.16 50.35 -41.89
N PRO A 422 0.77 51.52 -42.43
CA PRO A 422 1.70 52.58 -42.81
C PRO A 422 2.64 52.95 -41.66
N GLU A 423 3.84 53.44 -41.99
CA GLU A 423 4.93 53.62 -41.02
C GLU A 423 4.55 54.52 -39.83
N ASP A 424 3.81 55.60 -40.08
CA ASP A 424 3.33 56.53 -39.05
C ASP A 424 2.32 55.87 -38.09
N VAL A 425 1.40 55.07 -38.65
CA VAL A 425 0.38 54.32 -37.90
C VAL A 425 1.02 53.16 -37.13
N ALA A 426 1.99 52.47 -37.72
CA ALA A 426 2.73 51.39 -37.09
C ALA A 426 3.53 51.91 -35.88
N LYS A 427 4.27 53.02 -36.03
CA LYS A 427 5.02 53.65 -34.93
C LYS A 427 4.12 54.06 -33.77
N ARG A 428 3.01 54.73 -34.05
CA ARG A 428 2.04 55.12 -33.02
C ARG A 428 1.45 53.90 -32.30
N ASN A 429 1.13 52.85 -33.05
CA ASN A 429 0.62 51.60 -32.46
C ASN A 429 1.64 50.92 -31.55
N ILE A 430 2.91 50.89 -31.93
CA ILE A 430 3.98 50.29 -31.12
C ILE A 430 4.19 51.08 -29.83
N GLN A 431 4.17 52.42 -29.87
CA GLN A 431 4.26 53.25 -28.67
C GLN A 431 3.12 52.96 -27.69
N VAL A 432 1.90 52.79 -28.20
CA VAL A 432 0.74 52.38 -27.38
C VAL A 432 0.93 50.97 -26.82
N ASP A 433 1.46 50.03 -27.61
CA ASP A 433 1.74 48.66 -27.18
C ASP A 433 2.79 48.65 -26.03
N GLU A 434 3.87 49.44 -26.14
CA GLU A 434 4.92 49.56 -25.11
C GLU A 434 4.41 50.18 -23.79
N GLU A 435 3.54 51.18 -23.87
CA GLU A 435 2.91 51.80 -22.69
C GLU A 435 1.96 50.82 -21.99
N LEU A 436 1.18 50.05 -22.76
CA LEU A 436 0.29 49.02 -22.24
C LEU A 436 1.05 47.92 -21.50
N LEU A 437 2.15 47.43 -22.05
CA LEU A 437 2.99 46.40 -21.41
C LEU A 437 3.59 46.89 -20.07
N LYS A 438 3.89 48.19 -19.94
CA LYS A 438 4.38 48.79 -18.68
C LYS A 438 3.27 48.98 -17.64
N THR A 439 2.07 49.33 -18.09
CA THR A 439 0.93 49.66 -17.22
C THR A 439 0.04 48.47 -16.90
N GLN A 440 0.20 47.35 -17.61
CA GLN A 440 -0.62 46.13 -17.51
C GLN A 440 -2.14 46.41 -17.59
N GLY A 441 -2.51 47.43 -18.37
CA GLY A 441 -3.88 47.94 -18.44
C GLY A 441 -4.62 47.60 -19.73
N THR A 442 -5.74 48.30 -19.91
CA THR A 442 -6.49 48.34 -21.17
C THR A 442 -6.44 49.76 -21.73
N LYS A 443 -6.42 49.89 -23.05
CA LYS A 443 -6.41 51.20 -23.73
C LYS A 443 -7.22 51.15 -25.00
N THR A 444 -8.07 52.15 -25.15
CA THR A 444 -8.86 52.37 -26.36
C THR A 444 -8.22 53.50 -27.17
N SER A 445 -8.05 53.29 -28.47
CA SER A 445 -7.48 54.30 -29.37
C SER A 445 -8.20 54.29 -30.72
N GLU A 446 -8.35 55.47 -31.32
CA GLU A 446 -8.92 55.60 -32.65
C GLU A 446 -7.84 55.48 -33.71
N MET A 447 -8.15 54.77 -34.79
CA MET A 447 -7.25 54.60 -35.93
C MET A 447 -8.04 54.77 -37.21
N THR A 448 -7.47 55.51 -38.15
CA THR A 448 -8.03 55.65 -39.49
C THR A 448 -7.12 54.95 -40.48
N LEU A 449 -7.69 54.09 -41.31
CA LEU A 449 -6.96 53.35 -42.34
C LEU A 449 -7.58 53.60 -43.71
N HIS A 450 -6.71 53.73 -44.72
CA HIS A 450 -7.12 53.84 -46.11
C HIS A 450 -6.96 52.47 -46.77
N PHE A 451 -8.07 51.88 -47.22
CA PHE A 451 -8.09 50.64 -47.99
C PHE A 451 -8.68 50.92 -49.37
N ASN A 452 -7.92 50.69 -50.45
CA ASN A 452 -8.36 50.88 -51.84
C ASN A 452 -9.09 52.22 -52.07
N ASP A 453 -8.47 53.34 -51.67
CA ASP A 453 -9.02 54.71 -51.72
C ASP A 453 -10.30 54.97 -50.91
N LYS A 454 -10.71 54.03 -50.05
CA LYS A 454 -11.81 54.20 -49.10
C LYS A 454 -11.28 54.37 -47.68
N MET A 455 -11.77 55.42 -47.03
CA MET A 455 -11.49 55.72 -45.63
C MET A 455 -12.32 54.83 -44.71
N ARG A 456 -11.65 54.18 -43.75
CA ARG A 456 -12.30 53.41 -42.68
C ARG A 456 -11.84 53.87 -41.31
N TYR A 457 -12.79 53.95 -40.39
CA TYR A 457 -12.59 54.36 -39.00
C TYR A 457 -12.66 53.14 -38.09
N PHE A 458 -11.61 52.92 -37.32
CA PHE A 458 -11.51 51.81 -36.36
C PHE A 458 -11.32 52.32 -34.95
N ILE A 459 -12.00 51.68 -34.00
CA ILE A 459 -11.66 51.76 -32.58
C ILE A 459 -10.85 50.52 -32.22
N LEU A 460 -9.63 50.72 -31.74
CA LEU A 460 -8.75 49.66 -31.24
C LEU A 460 -8.92 49.55 -29.74
N ASN A 461 -9.43 48.41 -29.27
CA ASN A 461 -9.46 48.05 -27.86
C ASN A 461 -8.35 47.05 -27.59
N LYS A 462 -7.31 47.49 -26.87
CA LYS A 462 -6.14 46.68 -26.53
C LYS A 462 -6.12 46.36 -25.04
N ALA A 463 -5.77 45.12 -24.71
CA ALA A 463 -5.61 44.65 -23.35
C ALA A 463 -4.36 43.77 -23.24
N VAL A 464 -3.65 43.89 -22.13
CA VAL A 464 -2.57 42.95 -21.78
C VAL A 464 -3.19 41.64 -21.28
N TYR A 465 -2.65 40.50 -21.71
CA TYR A 465 -3.02 39.20 -21.17
C TYR A 465 -1.80 38.54 -20.53
N GLU A 466 -2.07 37.73 -19.50
CA GLU A 466 -1.05 37.01 -18.73
C GLU A 466 -0.96 35.55 -19.20
N ASN A 467 0.23 34.99 -19.02
CA ASN A 467 0.47 33.56 -19.13
C ASN A 467 0.00 32.84 -17.86
N ILE A 468 0.01 31.50 -17.89
CA ILE A 468 -0.39 30.65 -16.74
C ILE A 468 0.50 30.89 -15.50
N ASP A 469 1.75 31.32 -15.72
CA ASP A 469 2.73 31.62 -14.68
C ASP A 469 2.66 33.07 -14.17
N GLU A 470 1.56 33.79 -14.46
CA GLU A 470 1.33 35.21 -14.09
C GLU A 470 2.34 36.18 -14.73
N THR A 471 3.16 35.72 -15.68
CA THR A 471 4.01 36.60 -16.48
C THR A 471 3.21 37.26 -17.61
N ILE A 472 3.65 38.44 -18.08
CA ILE A 472 3.00 39.11 -19.21
C ILE A 472 3.14 38.25 -20.47
N GLY A 473 2.01 37.75 -20.99
CA GLY A 473 1.95 36.93 -22.19
C GLY A 473 1.95 37.75 -23.48
N GLY A 474 1.41 38.97 -23.42
CA GLY A 474 1.41 39.91 -24.53
C GLY A 474 0.16 40.78 -24.58
N ILE A 475 -0.25 41.17 -25.78
CA ILE A 475 -1.39 42.08 -26.00
C ILE A 475 -2.40 41.43 -26.92
N VAL A 476 -3.68 41.49 -26.55
CA VAL A 476 -4.81 41.20 -27.45
C VAL A 476 -5.45 42.51 -27.89
N CYS A 477 -5.82 42.61 -29.16
CA CYS A 477 -6.45 43.77 -29.75
C CYS A 477 -7.70 43.38 -30.52
N ILE A 478 -8.79 44.11 -30.28
CA ILE A 478 -10.04 44.03 -31.03
C ILE A 478 -10.18 45.33 -31.83
N MET A 479 -10.43 45.22 -33.12
CA MET A 479 -10.71 46.36 -34.01
C MET A 479 -12.22 46.43 -34.25
N ASP A 480 -12.88 47.50 -33.80
CA ASP A 480 -14.28 47.77 -34.11
C ASP A 480 -14.35 48.72 -35.32
N ASP A 481 -14.88 48.25 -36.45
CA ASP A 481 -15.07 49.09 -37.65
C ASP A 481 -16.31 49.97 -37.45
N ILE A 482 -16.08 51.24 -37.12
CA ILE A 482 -17.14 52.23 -36.87
C ILE A 482 -17.46 53.07 -38.10
N THR A 483 -16.94 52.72 -39.28
CA THR A 483 -17.09 53.54 -40.50
C THR A 483 -18.55 53.84 -40.81
N GLN A 484 -19.41 52.81 -40.78
CA GLN A 484 -20.84 52.97 -41.02
C GLN A 484 -21.49 53.88 -39.97
N ARG A 485 -21.16 53.67 -38.68
CA ARG A 485 -21.70 54.49 -37.58
C ARG A 485 -21.31 55.97 -37.71
N VAL A 486 -20.08 56.24 -38.14
CA VAL A 486 -19.60 57.61 -38.39
C VAL A 486 -20.36 58.23 -39.56
N GLN A 487 -20.56 57.50 -40.65
CA GLN A 487 -21.30 57.98 -41.83
C GLN A 487 -22.79 58.25 -41.50
N GLU A 488 -23.45 57.33 -40.79
CA GLU A 488 -24.84 57.49 -40.33
C GLU A 488 -24.97 58.70 -39.40
N LYS A 489 -24.03 58.86 -38.45
CA LYS A 489 -24.01 60.03 -37.56
C LYS A 489 -23.86 61.33 -38.35
N GLN A 490 -22.99 61.37 -39.36
CA GLN A 490 -22.82 62.55 -40.22
C GLN A 490 -24.09 62.83 -41.04
N PHE A 491 -24.75 61.79 -41.56
CA PHE A 491 -26.01 61.92 -42.29
C PHE A 491 -27.14 62.46 -41.40
N LEU A 492 -27.27 61.96 -40.17
CA LEU A 492 -28.26 62.45 -39.20
C LEU A 492 -28.00 63.92 -38.83
N ILE A 493 -26.74 64.32 -38.63
CA ILE A 493 -26.39 65.72 -38.38
C ILE A 493 -26.81 66.61 -39.56
N GLN A 494 -26.67 66.14 -40.80
CA GLN A 494 -27.13 66.88 -41.98
C GLN A 494 -28.66 66.97 -42.05
N GLN A 495 -29.39 65.88 -41.75
CA GLN A 495 -30.85 65.91 -41.69
C GLN A 495 -31.38 66.86 -40.60
N SER A 496 -30.78 66.83 -39.41
CA SER A 496 -31.11 67.75 -38.30
C SER A 496 -30.99 69.21 -38.74
N LYS A 497 -29.90 69.56 -39.43
CA LYS A 497 -29.70 70.91 -39.98
C LYS A 497 -30.76 71.28 -41.02
N LEU A 498 -31.13 70.35 -41.90
CA LEU A 498 -32.17 70.61 -42.91
C LEU A 498 -33.56 70.79 -42.28
N ALA A 499 -33.87 70.06 -41.20
CA ALA A 499 -35.12 70.21 -40.47
C ALA A 499 -35.22 71.58 -39.78
N GLU A 500 -34.17 72.02 -39.06
CA GLU A 500 -34.10 73.36 -38.46
C GLU A 500 -34.25 74.48 -39.50
N MET A 501 -33.67 74.30 -40.69
CA MET A 501 -33.90 75.23 -41.81
C MET A 501 -35.37 75.29 -42.24
N GLY A 502 -36.08 74.16 -42.23
CA GLY A 502 -37.50 74.10 -42.57
C GLY A 502 -38.37 74.93 -41.62
N ASP A 503 -38.13 74.81 -40.31
CA ASP A 503 -38.83 75.58 -39.28
C ASP A 503 -38.53 77.08 -39.40
N MET A 504 -37.28 77.44 -39.71
CA MET A 504 -36.91 78.84 -39.95
C MET A 504 -37.64 79.42 -41.17
N VAL A 505 -37.77 78.65 -42.26
CA VAL A 505 -38.54 79.08 -43.44
C VAL A 505 -40.03 79.26 -43.13
N ALA A 506 -40.61 78.41 -42.28
CA ALA A 506 -41.99 78.57 -41.83
C ALA A 506 -42.18 79.86 -41.00
N ALA A 507 -41.23 80.17 -40.10
CA ALA A 507 -41.24 81.42 -39.35
C ALA A 507 -41.09 82.66 -40.26
N ILE A 508 -40.25 82.57 -41.30
CA ILE A 508 -40.11 83.63 -42.32
C ILE A 508 -41.44 83.86 -43.04
N ALA A 509 -42.11 82.79 -43.47
CA ALA A 509 -43.40 82.90 -44.14
C ALA A 509 -44.45 83.56 -43.23
N HIS A 510 -44.44 83.24 -41.93
CA HIS A 510 -45.33 83.89 -40.96
C HIS A 510 -45.05 85.38 -40.82
N GLN A 511 -43.78 85.76 -40.61
CA GLN A 511 -43.36 87.16 -40.49
C GLN A 511 -43.61 87.99 -41.76
N TRP A 512 -43.77 87.34 -42.92
CA TRP A 512 -44.16 88.00 -44.16
C TRP A 512 -45.66 88.19 -44.31
N ASN A 513 -46.46 87.29 -43.76
CA ASN A 513 -47.91 87.39 -43.82
C ASN A 513 -48.42 88.59 -43.02
N GLU A 514 -47.80 88.91 -41.87
CA GLU A 514 -48.19 90.05 -41.02
C GLU A 514 -48.18 91.40 -41.78
N PRO A 515 -47.06 91.85 -42.37
CA PRO A 515 -47.04 93.11 -43.11
C PRO A 515 -47.91 93.06 -44.37
N LEU A 516 -48.13 91.89 -44.98
CA LEU A 516 -49.06 91.74 -46.10
C LEU A 516 -50.52 91.92 -45.67
N VAL A 517 -50.90 91.40 -44.50
CA VAL A 517 -52.24 91.60 -43.93
C VAL A 517 -52.44 93.08 -43.58
N GLU A 518 -51.43 93.72 -42.99
CA GLU A 518 -51.48 95.15 -42.67
C GLU A 518 -51.60 96.01 -43.93
N LEU A 519 -50.78 95.75 -44.95
CA LEU A 519 -50.89 96.38 -46.27
C LEU A 519 -52.28 96.18 -46.88
N SER A 520 -52.84 94.96 -46.75
CA SER A 520 -54.19 94.66 -47.25
C SER A 520 -55.27 95.46 -46.50
N ALA A 521 -55.14 95.60 -45.19
CA ALA A 521 -56.05 96.40 -44.37
C ALA A 521 -55.95 97.89 -44.72
N GLN A 522 -54.72 98.41 -44.87
CA GLN A 522 -54.45 99.78 -45.31
C GLN A 522 -55.08 100.07 -46.69
N VAL A 523 -54.97 99.13 -47.64
CA VAL A 523 -55.58 99.25 -48.97
C VAL A 523 -57.11 99.27 -48.89
N GLN A 524 -57.71 98.40 -48.07
CA GLN A 524 -59.16 98.36 -47.85
C GLN A 524 -59.67 99.63 -47.17
N ASP A 525 -58.93 100.16 -46.19
CA ASP A 525 -59.29 101.37 -45.45
C ASP A 525 -59.35 102.60 -46.38
N ILE A 526 -58.40 102.71 -47.32
CA ILE A 526 -58.48 103.75 -48.35
C ILE A 526 -59.62 103.53 -49.31
N ALA A 527 -59.85 102.29 -49.76
CA ALA A 527 -60.95 102.00 -50.67
C ALA A 527 -62.29 102.41 -50.02
N LEU A 528 -62.46 102.12 -48.73
CA LEU A 528 -63.63 102.51 -47.96
C LEU A 528 -63.72 104.03 -47.76
N SER A 529 -62.64 104.68 -47.35
CA SER A 529 -62.58 106.13 -47.17
C SER A 529 -62.91 106.89 -48.46
N PHE A 530 -62.51 106.35 -49.62
CA PHE A 530 -62.87 106.89 -50.92
C PHE A 530 -64.37 106.71 -51.22
N GLN A 531 -64.93 105.53 -50.97
CA GLN A 531 -66.36 105.25 -51.17
C GLN A 531 -67.27 106.10 -50.28
N LEU A 532 -66.83 106.43 -49.07
CA LEU A 532 -67.57 107.27 -48.12
C LEU A 532 -67.40 108.78 -48.39
N GLU A 533 -66.64 109.16 -49.43
CA GLU A 533 -66.28 110.56 -49.75
C GLU A 533 -65.52 111.27 -48.60
N GLU A 534 -64.93 110.52 -47.67
CA GLU A 534 -64.19 111.04 -46.51
C GLU A 534 -62.67 111.15 -46.77
N LEU A 535 -62.18 110.65 -47.91
CA LEU A 535 -60.76 110.58 -48.23
C LEU A 535 -60.14 111.98 -48.38
N LYS A 536 -59.27 112.33 -47.44
CA LYS A 536 -58.46 113.56 -47.47
C LYS A 536 -57.05 113.28 -47.98
N LYS A 537 -56.41 114.30 -48.56
CA LYS A 537 -55.01 114.22 -49.01
C LYS A 537 -54.06 113.69 -47.93
N ILE A 538 -54.27 114.08 -46.68
CA ILE A 538 -53.47 113.65 -45.52
C ILE A 538 -53.56 112.13 -45.30
N GLN A 539 -54.75 111.52 -45.48
CA GLN A 539 -54.91 110.07 -45.36
C GLN A 539 -54.22 109.32 -46.51
N MET A 540 -54.25 109.87 -47.73
CA MET A 540 -53.53 109.29 -48.86
C MET A 540 -52.00 109.36 -48.69
N GLU A 541 -51.47 110.48 -48.17
CA GLU A 541 -50.04 110.60 -47.87
C GLU A 541 -49.62 109.66 -46.72
N ALA A 542 -50.45 109.51 -45.69
CA ALA A 542 -50.22 108.57 -44.60
C ALA A 542 -50.16 107.12 -45.11
N PHE A 543 -51.12 106.70 -45.93
CA PHE A 543 -51.10 105.37 -46.54
C PHE A 543 -49.87 105.07 -47.37
N VAL A 544 -49.49 105.97 -48.28
CA VAL A 544 -48.31 105.73 -49.12
C VAL A 544 -47.08 105.60 -48.24
N LYS A 545 -46.96 106.44 -47.21
CA LYS A 545 -45.86 106.36 -46.25
C LYS A 545 -45.87 105.03 -45.48
N ASP A 546 -46.99 104.65 -44.89
CA ASP A 546 -47.12 103.47 -44.04
C ASP A 546 -46.95 102.19 -44.87
N SER A 547 -47.51 102.15 -46.08
CA SER A 547 -47.30 101.05 -47.02
C SER A 547 -45.85 100.92 -47.46
N MET A 548 -45.16 102.04 -47.73
CA MET A 548 -43.73 102.02 -48.06
C MET A 548 -42.86 101.57 -46.89
N VAL A 549 -43.23 101.93 -45.65
CA VAL A 549 -42.57 101.42 -44.44
C VAL A 549 -42.71 99.91 -44.35
N GLN A 550 -43.92 99.37 -44.58
CA GLN A 550 -44.15 97.92 -44.54
C GLN A 550 -43.41 97.17 -45.67
N ILE A 551 -43.41 97.71 -46.90
CA ILE A 551 -42.65 97.12 -48.01
C ILE A 551 -41.13 97.14 -47.72
N GLN A 552 -40.61 98.24 -47.16
CA GLN A 552 -39.19 98.32 -46.78
C GLN A 552 -38.86 97.35 -45.65
N TYR A 553 -39.75 97.20 -44.66
CA TYR A 553 -39.60 96.22 -43.59
C TYR A 553 -39.53 94.81 -44.16
N MET A 554 -40.49 94.39 -44.99
CA MET A 554 -40.47 93.09 -45.68
C MET A 554 -39.17 92.86 -46.48
N SER A 555 -38.73 93.86 -47.24
CA SER A 555 -37.51 93.75 -48.05
C SER A 555 -36.25 93.64 -47.19
N LYS A 556 -36.19 94.37 -46.06
CA LYS A 556 -35.06 94.29 -45.13
C LYS A 556 -35.02 92.92 -44.45
N THR A 557 -36.16 92.44 -43.97
CA THR A 557 -36.33 91.11 -43.38
C THR A 557 -35.88 90.01 -44.35
N LEU A 558 -36.30 90.05 -45.63
CA LEU A 558 -35.81 89.12 -46.66
C LEU A 558 -34.27 89.14 -46.81
N SER A 559 -33.69 90.33 -46.83
CA SER A 559 -32.24 90.50 -46.99
C SER A 559 -31.47 89.97 -45.77
N ASP A 560 -31.95 90.25 -44.56
CA ASP A 560 -31.34 89.77 -43.31
C ASP A 560 -31.36 88.24 -43.25
N PHE A 561 -32.49 87.61 -43.62
CA PHE A 561 -32.58 86.15 -43.74
C PHE A 561 -31.67 85.57 -44.84
N ARG A 562 -31.61 86.20 -46.02
CA ARG A 562 -30.71 85.75 -47.11
C ARG A 562 -29.24 85.82 -46.68
N ASN A 563 -28.87 86.82 -45.89
CA ASN A 563 -27.52 86.98 -45.37
C ASN A 563 -27.22 85.96 -44.25
N PHE A 564 -28.20 85.63 -43.40
CA PHE A 564 -28.06 84.58 -42.38
C PHE A 564 -27.73 83.21 -42.99
N LEU A 565 -28.35 82.87 -44.13
CA LEU A 565 -28.14 81.59 -44.83
C LEU A 565 -26.84 81.54 -45.64
N LYS A 566 -26.12 82.65 -45.80
CA LYS A 566 -24.89 82.68 -46.59
C LYS A 566 -23.71 82.21 -45.72
N PRO A 567 -23.08 81.06 -46.02
CA PRO A 567 -21.97 80.57 -45.22
C PRO A 567 -20.82 81.60 -45.22
N SER A 568 -20.37 82.00 -44.04
CA SER A 568 -19.23 82.90 -43.90
C SER A 568 -17.95 82.17 -44.32
N THR A 569 -17.39 82.57 -45.46
CA THR A 569 -16.18 81.96 -46.03
C THR A 569 -14.89 82.65 -45.57
N LYS A 570 -14.99 83.68 -44.71
CA LYS A 570 -13.84 84.41 -44.16
C LYS A 570 -13.96 84.53 -42.64
N LYS A 571 -12.84 84.30 -41.95
CA LYS A 571 -12.75 84.55 -40.51
C LYS A 571 -12.85 86.05 -40.25
N ALA A 572 -13.78 86.44 -39.39
CA ALA A 572 -13.93 87.81 -38.91
C ALA A 572 -13.78 87.83 -37.38
N LEU A 573 -13.08 88.84 -36.86
CA LEU A 573 -13.10 89.14 -35.43
C LEU A 573 -14.44 89.82 -35.12
N PHE A 574 -15.19 89.24 -34.18
CA PHE A 574 -16.44 89.80 -33.70
C PHE A 574 -16.41 89.87 -32.17
N SER A 575 -17.15 90.81 -31.59
CA SER A 575 -17.34 90.91 -30.14
C SER A 575 -18.63 90.21 -29.76
N ILE A 576 -18.53 89.22 -28.87
CA ILE A 576 -19.69 88.50 -28.32
C ILE A 576 -20.64 89.48 -27.62
N GLU A 577 -20.09 90.43 -26.84
CA GLU A 577 -20.88 91.44 -26.15
C GLU A 577 -21.69 92.30 -27.12
N LYS A 578 -21.07 92.70 -28.24
CA LYS A 578 -21.75 93.49 -29.27
C LYS A 578 -22.87 92.70 -29.95
N CYS A 579 -22.63 91.43 -30.28
CA CYS A 579 -23.67 90.58 -30.86
C CYS A 579 -24.82 90.30 -29.90
N LEU A 580 -24.55 90.12 -28.60
CA LEU A 580 -25.59 89.94 -27.60
C LEU A 580 -26.44 91.21 -27.44
N ASN A 581 -25.81 92.39 -27.41
CA ASN A 581 -26.54 93.65 -27.35
C ASN A 581 -27.40 93.89 -28.60
N GLU A 582 -26.90 93.56 -29.80
CA GLU A 582 -27.68 93.61 -31.04
C GLU A 582 -28.89 92.65 -31.00
N ILE A 583 -28.75 91.46 -30.42
CA ILE A 583 -29.88 90.52 -30.22
C ILE A 583 -30.90 91.09 -29.23
N PHE A 584 -30.45 91.68 -28.13
CA PHE A 584 -31.36 92.30 -27.15
C PHE A 584 -32.13 93.49 -27.75
N GLU A 585 -31.52 94.30 -28.63
CA GLU A 585 -32.25 95.36 -29.36
C GLU A 585 -33.34 94.80 -30.30
N ILE A 586 -33.17 93.60 -30.86
CA ILE A 586 -34.15 92.98 -31.77
C ILE A 586 -35.28 92.29 -31.01
N VAL A 587 -34.97 91.69 -29.86
CA VAL A 587 -35.96 90.93 -29.06
C VAL A 587 -36.76 91.84 -28.11
N GLY A 588 -36.31 93.09 -27.91
CA GLY A 588 -37.00 94.11 -27.10
C GLY A 588 -36.53 94.14 -25.66
#